data_AF-J3DXK6-F1
#
_entry.id   AF-J3DXK6-F1
#
_cell.length_a   1.000
_cell.length_b   1.000
_cell.length_c   1.000
_cell.angle_alpha   90.00
_cell.angle_beta   90.00
_cell.angle_gamma   90.00
#
_symmetry.space_group_name_H-M   'P 1'
#
loop_
_entity.id
_entity.type
_entity.pdbx_description
1 polymer ?
#
loop_
_entity_poly.entity_id
_entity_poly.type
_entity_poly.pdbx_seq_one_letter_code
_entity_poly.pdbx_strand_id
1 'polypeptide(L)'
;WLALATSHYVNVTADLSVLAEPVGYLEGRPLNVGEESYYDLPGKSHLEESLYQHCVRAIEHGLQRGSHGLPLIGTGDWNDGMNRVGHLGRGESVWLGFFGFDVLQQFAITAQLHGDPAFAQRCSQQAALLQASLEEHAWDGAWYRRAWFDDGQVLGSANNDECRIDSISQSWSVLSGAASQTRRRTAMASVEQHLVRPDTGAVLLLDPPFDKGVLEPGYIKGYVPGVRENGGQYTHAAVWAGMAFAELGDNARAWRLLNMINPAGHEVAKRIETYKVEPYVMAADVYGTPPHAGRGGWTWYTGSAGWTYRFIVESLLGLQRVGTSLHIEPLLAQGWPGYTLHYRYGATTYHIEVRPGTTITLAIMLDGELLGQDALQLSDDGNEHQVLVTCPVKAHQPEIQGYDRTVEADLER
;
A
#
# COMPACT_ATOMS: atom_id res chain seq x y z
N TRP A 1 3.97 6.48 9.27
CA TRP A 1 5.06 5.62 8.75
C TRP A 1 5.93 5.00 9.85
N LEU A 2 6.46 5.77 10.81
CA LEU A 2 7.32 5.23 11.88
C LEU A 2 6.73 4.00 12.58
N ALA A 3 5.53 4.12 13.15
CA ALA A 3 4.87 3.02 13.85
C ALA A 3 4.63 1.79 12.95
N LEU A 4 4.27 1.98 11.68
CA LEU A 4 4.11 0.88 10.71
C LEU A 4 5.43 0.12 10.53
N ALA A 5 6.53 0.85 10.28
CA ALA A 5 7.84 0.25 10.06
C ALA A 5 8.33 -0.49 11.30
N THR A 6 8.14 0.10 12.49
CA THR A 6 8.46 -0.53 13.78
C THR A 6 7.64 -1.79 14.01
N SER A 7 6.31 -1.76 13.79
CA SER A 7 5.46 -2.94 13.90
C SER A 7 5.87 -4.04 12.93
N HIS A 8 6.13 -3.69 11.66
CA HIS A 8 6.59 -4.66 10.67
C HIS A 8 7.95 -5.27 11.04
N TYR A 9 8.91 -4.46 11.48
CA TYR A 9 10.22 -4.94 11.95
C TYR A 9 10.07 -5.92 13.11
N VAL A 10 9.32 -5.53 14.15
CA VAL A 10 9.08 -6.38 15.34
C VAL A 10 8.39 -7.68 14.92
N ASN A 11 7.38 -7.62 14.05
CA ASN A 11 6.65 -8.80 13.61
C ASN A 11 7.55 -9.78 12.83
N VAL A 12 8.34 -9.27 11.88
CA VAL A 12 9.21 -10.10 11.04
C VAL A 12 10.38 -10.69 11.83
N THR A 13 10.97 -9.91 12.74
CA THR A 13 12.20 -10.31 13.44
C THR A 13 11.95 -10.98 14.79
N ALA A 14 10.79 -10.73 15.40
CA ALA A 14 10.51 -10.97 16.83
C ALA A 14 11.47 -10.25 17.80
N ASP A 15 12.23 -9.25 17.32
CA ASP A 15 13.09 -8.45 18.18
C ASP A 15 12.27 -7.35 18.87
N LEU A 16 11.90 -7.60 20.13
CA LEU A 16 11.24 -6.62 20.98
C LEU A 16 12.21 -5.63 21.63
N SER A 17 13.52 -5.92 21.63
CA SER A 17 14.51 -5.07 22.31
C SER A 17 14.63 -3.71 21.63
N VAL A 18 14.44 -3.65 20.31
CA VAL A 18 14.40 -2.41 19.51
C VAL A 18 13.41 -1.37 20.06
N LEU A 19 12.33 -1.80 20.72
CA LEU A 19 11.31 -0.91 21.26
C LEU A 19 11.80 -0.13 22.48
N ALA A 20 12.81 -0.64 23.19
CA ALA A 20 13.42 -0.03 24.36
C ALA A 20 14.63 0.87 24.02
N GLU A 21 15.10 0.84 22.77
CA GLU A 21 16.27 1.63 22.35
C GLU A 21 16.03 3.13 22.56
N PRO A 22 16.94 3.83 23.27
CA PRO A 22 16.80 5.25 23.55
C PRO A 22 17.11 6.11 22.32
N VAL A 23 16.22 7.05 22.01
CA VAL A 23 16.35 7.97 20.87
C VAL A 23 16.03 9.40 21.32
N GLY A 24 16.94 10.33 21.03
CA GLY A 24 16.77 11.75 21.33
C GLY A 24 15.83 12.49 20.38
N TYR A 25 15.31 13.63 20.83
CA TYR A 25 14.50 14.54 20.01
C TYR A 25 15.32 15.70 19.43
N LEU A 26 14.79 16.26 18.34
CA LEU A 26 15.19 17.58 17.87
C LEU A 26 14.20 18.62 18.43
N GLU A 27 14.69 19.82 18.72
CA GLU A 27 13.88 20.93 19.20
C GLU A 27 14.04 22.17 18.32
N GLY A 28 12.93 22.87 18.11
CA GLY A 28 12.84 24.09 17.34
C GLY A 28 11.61 24.88 17.78
N ARG A 29 11.51 26.13 17.33
CA ARG A 29 10.33 26.93 17.62
C ARG A 29 9.09 26.35 16.92
N PRO A 30 7.88 26.54 17.47
CA PRO A 30 6.66 26.28 16.72
C PRO A 30 6.57 27.20 15.50
N LEU A 31 5.77 26.77 14.50
CA LEU A 31 5.39 27.61 13.37
C LEU A 31 4.60 28.83 13.86
N ASN A 32 4.92 30.00 13.31
CA ASN A 32 4.11 31.20 13.55
C ASN A 32 2.77 31.11 12.82
N VAL A 33 1.80 31.94 13.22
CA VAL A 33 0.53 32.04 12.49
C VAL A 33 0.79 32.44 11.03
N GLY A 34 0.30 31.63 10.10
CA GLY A 34 0.48 31.84 8.65
C GLY A 34 1.79 31.27 8.08
N GLU A 35 2.63 30.65 8.90
CA GLU A 35 3.83 29.96 8.45
C GLU A 35 3.51 28.48 8.15
N GLU A 36 3.61 28.09 6.88
CA GLU A 36 3.43 26.69 6.45
C GLU A 36 4.63 25.82 6.85
N SER A 37 5.85 26.35 6.64
CA SER A 37 7.11 25.70 6.98
C SER A 37 8.19 26.75 7.24
N TYR A 38 9.23 26.37 7.97
CA TYR A 38 10.44 27.17 8.11
C TYR A 38 11.68 26.29 8.00
N TYR A 39 12.72 26.83 7.37
CA TYR A 39 14.00 26.15 7.21
C TYR A 39 14.97 26.65 8.28
N ASP A 40 15.39 25.76 9.18
CA ASP A 40 16.32 26.08 10.25
C ASP A 40 17.19 24.85 10.58
N LEU A 41 18.26 25.05 11.33
CA LEU A 41 19.07 23.97 11.90
C LEU A 41 18.54 23.67 13.31
N PRO A 42 17.74 22.62 13.52
CA PRO A 42 17.15 22.34 14.81
C PRO A 42 18.22 21.99 15.85
N GLY A 43 17.97 22.39 17.10
CA GLY A 43 18.77 21.99 18.25
C GLY A 43 18.52 20.53 18.61
N LYS A 44 19.46 19.93 19.36
CA LYS A 44 19.22 18.63 20.00
C LYS A 44 18.54 18.88 21.34
N SER A 45 17.42 18.23 21.58
CA SER A 45 16.74 18.30 22.87
C SER A 45 17.45 17.47 23.92
N HIS A 46 17.25 17.83 25.19
CA HIS A 46 17.64 16.99 26.33
C HIS A 46 16.68 15.83 26.57
N LEU A 47 15.51 15.82 25.91
CA LEU A 47 14.56 14.72 25.99
C LEU A 47 15.06 13.54 25.16
N GLU A 48 15.08 12.37 25.81
CA GLU A 48 15.38 11.08 25.21
C GLU A 48 14.32 10.09 25.71
N GLU A 49 13.73 9.36 24.78
CA GLU A 49 12.71 8.35 25.08
C GLU A 49 12.93 7.12 24.20
N SER A 50 12.31 6.00 24.56
CA SER A 50 12.44 4.78 23.77
C SER A 50 11.77 4.91 22.40
N LEU A 51 12.22 4.12 21.42
CA LEU A 51 11.57 4.06 20.10
C LEU A 51 10.05 3.80 20.21
N TYR A 52 9.61 3.01 21.19
CA TYR A 52 8.20 2.79 21.47
C TYR A 52 7.46 4.11 21.76
N GLN A 53 8.02 4.98 22.62
CA GLN A 53 7.41 6.26 22.96
C GLN A 53 7.38 7.23 21.78
N HIS A 54 8.41 7.21 20.92
CA HIS A 54 8.35 7.94 19.65
C HIS A 54 7.18 7.48 18.76
N CYS A 55 6.91 6.17 18.71
CA CYS A 55 5.76 5.63 17.98
C CYS A 55 4.42 6.05 18.61
N VAL A 56 4.31 5.97 19.95
CA VAL A 56 3.12 6.42 20.69
C VAL A 56 2.81 7.88 20.38
N ARG A 57 3.79 8.78 20.50
CA ARG A 57 3.62 10.21 20.19
C ARG A 57 3.23 10.45 18.74
N ALA A 58 3.85 9.74 17.80
CA ALA A 58 3.51 9.85 16.38
C ALA A 58 2.06 9.42 16.11
N ILE A 59 1.60 8.34 16.75
CA ILE A 59 0.21 7.89 16.66
C ILE A 59 -0.72 8.93 17.28
N GLU A 60 -0.45 9.38 18.51
CA GLU A 60 -1.29 10.36 19.20
C GLU A 60 -1.42 11.67 18.42
N HIS A 61 -0.32 12.14 17.81
CA HIS A 61 -0.35 13.30 16.93
C HIS A 61 -1.25 13.07 15.71
N GLY A 62 -1.18 11.89 15.09
CA GLY A 62 -2.01 11.49 13.96
C GLY A 62 -3.47 11.12 14.29
N LEU A 63 -3.88 11.15 15.57
CA LEU A 63 -5.28 10.87 15.97
C LEU A 63 -6.22 12.06 15.78
N GLN A 64 -5.73 13.24 15.39
CA GLN A 64 -6.58 14.37 15.08
C GLN A 64 -7.54 14.03 13.93
N ARG A 65 -8.79 14.50 14.04
CA ARG A 65 -9.88 14.22 13.09
C ARG A 65 -10.61 15.51 12.69
N GLY A 66 -11.11 15.54 11.46
CA GLY A 66 -11.99 16.60 10.98
C GLY A 66 -13.46 16.28 11.24
N SER A 67 -14.33 16.97 10.51
CA SER A 67 -15.78 16.92 10.71
C SER A 67 -16.42 15.57 10.37
N HIS A 68 -15.80 14.77 9.49
CA HIS A 68 -16.28 13.44 9.12
C HIS A 68 -15.63 12.33 9.97
N GLY A 69 -14.88 12.69 11.01
CA GLY A 69 -14.16 11.70 11.83
C GLY A 69 -12.97 11.05 11.11
N LEU A 70 -12.48 11.67 10.03
CA LEU A 70 -11.34 11.21 9.25
C LEU A 70 -10.08 12.02 9.58
N PRO A 71 -8.87 11.49 9.33
CA PRO A 71 -7.63 12.20 9.65
C PRO A 71 -7.50 13.48 8.84
N LEU A 72 -7.05 14.55 9.51
CA LEU A 72 -6.74 15.80 8.82
C LEU A 72 -5.60 15.58 7.83
N ILE A 73 -5.77 16.03 6.59
CA ILE A 73 -4.75 15.91 5.53
C ILE A 73 -3.64 16.96 5.68
N GLY A 74 -3.91 18.08 6.36
CA GLY A 74 -2.96 19.17 6.49
C GLY A 74 -2.45 19.67 5.13
N THR A 75 -1.13 19.82 5.01
CA THR A 75 -0.46 20.29 3.79
C THR A 75 0.05 19.13 2.93
N GLY A 76 -0.59 17.96 3.01
CA GLY A 76 -0.26 16.80 2.20
C GLY A 76 -0.31 15.52 3.02
N ASP A 77 -0.55 14.41 2.33
CA ASP A 77 -0.42 13.08 2.90
C ASP A 77 0.70 12.31 2.19
N TRP A 78 0.48 11.10 1.68
CA TRP A 78 1.49 10.46 0.83
C TRP A 78 1.67 11.18 -0.51
N ASN A 79 0.63 11.86 -1.00
CA ASN A 79 0.74 12.69 -2.21
C ASN A 79 1.13 14.11 -1.80
N ASP A 80 2.43 14.39 -1.85
CA ASP A 80 2.98 15.71 -1.50
C ASP A 80 2.36 16.85 -2.35
N GLY A 81 1.93 16.55 -3.58
CA GLY A 81 1.30 17.49 -4.50
C GLY A 81 -0.06 18.03 -4.07
N MET A 82 -0.72 17.36 -3.11
CA MET A 82 -2.02 17.75 -2.56
C MET A 82 -1.91 18.71 -1.36
N ASN A 83 -0.96 19.65 -1.43
CA ASN A 83 -0.58 20.47 -0.28
C ASN A 83 -1.57 21.58 0.10
N ARG A 84 -2.62 21.82 -0.68
CA ARG A 84 -3.66 22.83 -0.39
C ARG A 84 -5.01 22.25 -0.01
N VAL A 85 -5.15 20.92 0.05
CA VAL A 85 -6.42 20.28 0.39
C VAL A 85 -6.86 20.62 1.83
N GLY A 86 -5.94 20.61 2.79
CA GLY A 86 -6.24 20.84 4.21
C GLY A 86 -5.35 21.86 4.91
N HIS A 87 -4.76 22.79 4.15
CA HIS A 87 -3.78 23.77 4.67
C HIS A 87 -4.38 24.75 5.70
N LEU A 88 -5.72 24.87 5.79
CA LEU A 88 -6.42 25.63 6.82
C LEU A 88 -6.84 24.76 8.02
N GLY A 89 -6.39 23.51 8.08
CA GLY A 89 -6.56 22.60 9.22
C GLY A 89 -7.94 21.95 9.32
N ARG A 90 -8.70 21.89 8.22
CA ARG A 90 -10.06 21.30 8.18
C ARG A 90 -10.19 20.17 7.17
N GLY A 91 -9.39 20.19 6.09
CA GLY A 91 -9.42 19.14 5.08
C GLY A 91 -9.08 17.76 5.64
N GLU A 92 -9.70 16.72 5.09
CA GLU A 92 -9.63 15.34 5.59
C GLU A 92 -9.18 14.39 4.47
N SER A 93 -8.39 13.35 4.81
CA SER A 93 -7.90 12.35 3.84
C SER A 93 -8.50 10.97 4.10
N VAL A 94 -9.10 10.40 3.05
CA VAL A 94 -9.60 9.02 3.08
C VAL A 94 -8.45 8.01 3.09
N TRP A 95 -7.39 8.28 2.30
CA TRP A 95 -6.21 7.42 2.28
C TRP A 95 -5.54 7.36 3.67
N LEU A 96 -5.36 8.50 4.35
CA LEU A 96 -4.86 8.51 5.73
C LEU A 96 -5.80 7.75 6.68
N GLY A 97 -7.10 7.72 6.40
CA GLY A 97 -8.04 6.92 7.17
C GLY A 97 -7.74 5.43 7.07
N PHE A 98 -7.62 4.89 5.85
CA PHE A 98 -7.27 3.48 5.66
C PHE A 98 -5.85 3.16 6.17
N PHE A 99 -4.89 4.01 5.86
CA PHE A 99 -3.51 3.87 6.35
C PHE A 99 -3.44 3.91 7.87
N GLY A 100 -4.12 4.86 8.50
CA GLY A 100 -4.19 5.03 9.95
C GLY A 100 -4.87 3.85 10.64
N PHE A 101 -5.90 3.27 10.03
CA PHE A 101 -6.53 2.04 10.53
C PHE A 101 -5.51 0.90 10.60
N ASP A 102 -4.77 0.65 9.52
CA ASP A 102 -3.75 -0.40 9.46
C ASP A 102 -2.64 -0.18 10.50
N VAL A 103 -2.14 1.05 10.61
CA VAL A 103 -1.13 1.43 11.62
C VAL A 103 -1.64 1.16 13.03
N LEU A 104 -2.87 1.54 13.36
CA LEU A 104 -3.45 1.33 14.69
C LEU A 104 -3.62 -0.16 15.00
N GLN A 105 -4.07 -0.96 14.03
CA GLN A 105 -4.24 -2.40 14.21
C GLN A 105 -2.91 -3.11 14.45
N GLN A 106 -1.89 -2.82 13.62
CA GLN A 106 -0.57 -3.41 13.78
C GLN A 106 0.10 -2.95 15.08
N PHE A 107 -0.03 -1.67 15.42
CA PHE A 107 0.60 -1.15 16.64
C PHE A 107 -0.12 -1.59 17.91
N ALA A 108 -1.41 -1.94 17.86
CA ALA A 108 -2.09 -2.58 18.99
C ALA A 108 -1.42 -3.91 19.36
N ILE A 109 -1.03 -4.71 18.37
CA ILE A 109 -0.28 -5.95 18.58
C ILE A 109 1.10 -5.64 19.16
N THR A 110 1.83 -4.68 18.58
CA THR A 110 3.15 -4.25 19.08
C THR A 110 3.09 -3.76 20.53
N ALA A 111 2.10 -2.93 20.87
CA ALA A 111 1.88 -2.44 22.23
C ALA A 111 1.58 -3.57 23.21
N GLN A 112 0.74 -4.54 22.81
CA GLN A 112 0.46 -5.73 23.62
C GLN A 112 1.73 -6.55 23.89
N LEU A 113 2.56 -6.79 22.87
CA LEU A 113 3.83 -7.51 22.99
C LEU A 113 4.86 -6.74 23.84
N HIS A 114 4.83 -5.41 23.79
CA HIS A 114 5.67 -4.55 24.62
C HIS A 114 5.24 -4.54 26.10
N GLY A 115 4.01 -4.98 26.41
CA GLY A 115 3.46 -4.95 27.76
C GLY A 115 2.64 -3.69 28.10
N ASP A 116 2.13 -2.98 27.09
CA ASP A 116 1.21 -1.84 27.23
C ASP A 116 -0.20 -2.18 26.70
N PRO A 117 -1.00 -2.94 27.47
CA PRO A 117 -2.35 -3.31 27.06
C PRO A 117 -3.31 -2.12 27.01
N ALA A 118 -3.03 -1.04 27.76
CA ALA A 118 -3.86 0.16 27.77
C ALA A 118 -3.75 0.90 26.44
N PHE A 119 -2.52 1.09 25.94
CA PHE A 119 -2.32 1.69 24.63
C PHE A 119 -2.79 0.77 23.50
N ALA A 120 -2.59 -0.55 23.62
CA ALA A 120 -3.15 -1.52 22.68
C ALA A 120 -4.67 -1.37 22.54
N GLN A 121 -5.40 -1.33 23.67
CA GLN A 121 -6.85 -1.13 23.67
C GLN A 121 -7.24 0.21 23.05
N ARG A 122 -6.50 1.29 23.35
CA ARG A 122 -6.74 2.61 22.76
C ARG A 122 -6.56 2.58 21.23
N CYS A 123 -5.51 1.94 20.73
CA CYS A 123 -5.30 1.76 19.30
C CYS A 123 -6.48 1.04 18.63
N SER A 124 -6.92 -0.09 19.19
CA SER A 124 -8.07 -0.84 18.66
C SER A 124 -9.38 -0.02 18.69
N GLN A 125 -9.63 0.75 19.75
CA GLN A 125 -10.80 1.62 19.83
C GLN A 125 -10.76 2.73 18.77
N GLN A 126 -9.62 3.39 18.60
CA GLN A 126 -9.46 4.42 17.58
C GLN A 126 -9.56 3.85 16.15
N ALA A 127 -9.07 2.63 15.92
CA ALA A 127 -9.22 1.93 14.65
C ALA A 127 -10.70 1.66 14.35
N ALA A 128 -11.48 1.18 15.34
CA ALA A 128 -12.91 0.93 15.16
C ALA A 128 -13.71 2.21 14.86
N LEU A 129 -13.41 3.31 15.55
CA LEU A 129 -14.03 4.61 15.26
C LEU A 129 -13.70 5.08 13.84
N LEU A 130 -12.44 4.97 13.45
CA LEU A 130 -11.99 5.38 12.11
C LEU A 130 -12.62 4.53 11.00
N GLN A 131 -12.75 3.22 11.22
CA GLN A 131 -13.44 2.31 10.30
C GLN A 131 -14.92 2.71 10.12
N ALA A 132 -15.61 3.06 11.21
CA ALA A 132 -16.99 3.53 11.13
C ALA A 132 -17.10 4.82 10.31
N SER A 133 -16.23 5.81 10.55
CA SER A 133 -16.17 7.05 9.77
C SER A 133 -15.88 6.82 8.27
N LEU A 134 -14.97 5.90 7.95
CA LEU A 134 -14.69 5.52 6.56
C LEU A 134 -15.92 4.90 5.88
N GLU A 135 -16.61 4.00 6.58
CA GLU A 135 -17.81 3.33 6.04
C GLU A 135 -18.96 4.31 5.81
N GLU A 136 -19.16 5.25 6.73
CA GLU A 136 -20.22 6.25 6.69
C GLU A 136 -19.98 7.33 5.64
N HIS A 137 -18.76 7.87 5.56
CA HIS A 137 -18.50 9.09 4.80
C HIS A 137 -17.64 8.92 3.54
N ALA A 138 -16.78 7.90 3.46
CA ALA A 138 -15.79 7.84 2.39
C ALA A 138 -16.29 7.20 1.08
N TRP A 139 -17.41 6.46 1.11
CA TRP A 139 -17.93 5.78 -0.08
C TRP A 139 -18.70 6.73 -1.01
N ASP A 140 -18.37 6.66 -2.31
CA ASP A 140 -18.97 7.51 -3.35
C ASP A 140 -19.87 6.73 -4.33
N GLY A 141 -20.22 5.48 -4.00
CA GLY A 141 -21.13 4.66 -4.80
C GLY A 141 -20.43 3.49 -5.49
N ALA A 142 -19.31 3.75 -6.18
CA ALA A 142 -18.51 2.74 -6.87
C ALA A 142 -17.05 2.66 -6.39
N TRP A 143 -16.53 3.74 -5.80
CA TRP A 143 -15.20 3.81 -5.22
C TRP A 143 -15.21 4.71 -3.98
N TYR A 144 -14.08 4.75 -3.29
CA TYR A 144 -13.86 5.65 -2.16
C TYR A 144 -13.37 7.01 -2.63
N ARG A 145 -13.90 8.07 -2.02
CA ARG A 145 -13.41 9.44 -2.18
C ARG A 145 -11.93 9.54 -1.85
N ARG A 146 -11.29 10.60 -2.34
CA ARG A 146 -9.89 10.88 -2.05
C ARG A 146 -9.72 11.70 -0.78
N ALA A 147 -10.51 12.77 -0.65
CA ALA A 147 -10.39 13.75 0.43
C ALA A 147 -11.60 14.71 0.47
N TRP A 148 -11.61 15.55 1.50
CA TRP A 148 -12.39 16.80 1.55
C TRP A 148 -11.44 17.98 1.66
N PHE A 149 -11.74 19.06 0.95
CA PHE A 149 -11.08 20.34 1.10
C PHE A 149 -11.49 21.04 2.42
N ASP A 150 -10.72 22.06 2.82
CA ASP A 150 -11.01 22.88 3.99
C ASP A 150 -12.40 23.55 3.99
N ASP A 151 -12.96 23.80 2.81
CA ASP A 151 -14.29 24.38 2.61
C ASP A 151 -15.42 23.35 2.48
N GLY A 152 -15.09 22.06 2.59
CA GLY A 152 -16.02 20.94 2.52
C GLY A 152 -16.25 20.38 1.11
N GLN A 153 -15.63 20.94 0.06
CA GLN A 153 -15.69 20.35 -1.28
C GLN A 153 -15.09 18.94 -1.29
N VAL A 154 -15.70 18.02 -2.03
CA VAL A 154 -15.21 16.64 -2.18
C VAL A 154 -14.17 16.54 -3.29
N LEU A 155 -13.17 15.68 -3.07
CA LEU A 155 -12.17 15.29 -4.04
C LEU A 155 -12.20 13.77 -4.26
N GLY A 156 -11.98 13.29 -5.48
CA GLY A 156 -12.01 11.85 -5.78
C GLY A 156 -13.43 11.31 -5.91
N SER A 157 -14.37 12.11 -6.40
CA SER A 157 -15.78 11.75 -6.56
C SER A 157 -16.19 11.62 -8.02
N ALA A 158 -17.17 10.76 -8.30
CA ALA A 158 -17.84 10.62 -9.59
C ALA A 158 -18.37 11.95 -10.15
N ASN A 159 -18.68 12.91 -9.28
CA ASN A 159 -19.17 14.25 -9.60
C ASN A 159 -18.06 15.28 -9.86
N ASN A 160 -16.78 14.94 -9.70
CA ASN A 160 -15.70 15.84 -10.05
C ASN A 160 -15.43 15.80 -11.57
N ASP A 161 -15.00 16.90 -12.17
CA ASP A 161 -14.56 16.90 -13.58
C ASP A 161 -13.12 16.37 -13.75
N GLU A 162 -12.32 16.53 -12.69
CA GLU A 162 -10.91 16.14 -12.61
C GLU A 162 -10.68 15.33 -11.34
N CYS A 163 -9.72 14.41 -11.36
CA CYS A 163 -9.44 13.47 -10.26
C CYS A 163 -10.74 12.81 -9.78
N ARG A 164 -11.51 12.22 -10.69
CA ARG A 164 -12.77 11.52 -10.37
C ARG A 164 -12.53 10.30 -9.51
N ILE A 165 -11.45 9.60 -9.79
CA ILE A 165 -10.97 8.46 -9.04
C ILE A 165 -9.47 8.58 -8.83
N ASP A 166 -9.03 8.18 -7.64
CA ASP A 166 -7.63 8.09 -7.25
C ASP A 166 -7.34 6.67 -6.72
N SER A 167 -6.21 6.11 -7.10
CA SER A 167 -5.82 4.72 -6.88
C SER A 167 -5.55 4.39 -5.41
N ILE A 168 -5.01 5.33 -4.63
CA ILE A 168 -4.46 5.01 -3.32
C ILE A 168 -5.54 4.79 -2.27
N SER A 169 -6.64 5.55 -2.29
CA SER A 169 -7.79 5.27 -1.44
C SER A 169 -8.36 3.87 -1.71
N GLN A 170 -8.40 3.44 -2.97
CA GLN A 170 -8.99 2.15 -3.35
C GLN A 170 -8.10 1.00 -2.92
N SER A 171 -6.80 1.10 -3.25
CA SER A 171 -5.81 0.07 -2.89
C SER A 171 -5.75 -0.12 -1.38
N TRP A 172 -5.69 0.97 -0.61
CA TRP A 172 -5.64 0.90 0.85
C TRP A 172 -6.96 0.51 1.51
N SER A 173 -8.11 0.67 0.84
CA SER A 173 -9.37 0.06 1.31
C SER A 173 -9.27 -1.46 1.42
N VAL A 174 -8.47 -2.07 0.54
CA VAL A 174 -8.18 -3.50 0.56
C VAL A 174 -7.06 -3.82 1.54
N LEU A 175 -5.90 -3.20 1.37
CA LEU A 175 -4.67 -3.52 2.12
C LEU A 175 -4.81 -3.30 3.63
N SER A 176 -5.60 -2.30 4.05
CA SER A 176 -5.85 -2.05 5.47
C SER A 176 -6.80 -3.05 6.10
N GLY A 177 -7.60 -3.76 5.30
CA GLY A 177 -8.67 -4.61 5.84
C GLY A 177 -9.85 -3.85 6.45
N ALA A 178 -9.96 -2.53 6.29
CA ALA A 178 -11.02 -1.75 6.94
C ALA A 178 -12.36 -1.79 6.18
N ALA A 179 -12.33 -1.82 4.85
CA ALA A 179 -13.55 -1.78 4.03
C ALA A 179 -14.31 -3.11 4.04
N SER A 180 -15.60 -3.11 3.70
CA SER A 180 -16.36 -4.36 3.49
C SER A 180 -15.88 -5.12 2.25
N GLN A 181 -16.01 -6.45 2.24
CA GLN A 181 -15.54 -7.28 1.12
C GLN A 181 -16.17 -6.89 -0.22
N THR A 182 -17.46 -6.53 -0.22
CA THR A 182 -18.15 -6.05 -1.43
C THR A 182 -17.53 -4.75 -1.94
N ARG A 183 -17.38 -3.73 -1.08
CA ARG A 183 -16.82 -2.42 -1.47
C ARG A 183 -15.37 -2.53 -1.93
N ARG A 184 -14.55 -3.39 -1.30
CA ARG A 184 -13.17 -3.67 -1.75
C ARG A 184 -13.12 -4.16 -3.19
N ARG A 185 -13.97 -5.13 -3.53
CA ARG A 185 -14.05 -5.68 -4.90
C ARG A 185 -14.55 -4.63 -5.89
N THR A 186 -15.59 -3.88 -5.54
CA THR A 186 -16.13 -2.81 -6.39
C THR A 186 -15.09 -1.71 -6.63
N ALA A 187 -14.41 -1.24 -5.59
CA ALA A 187 -13.37 -0.21 -5.69
C ALA A 187 -12.21 -0.66 -6.60
N MET A 188 -11.74 -1.90 -6.46
CA MET A 188 -10.67 -2.42 -7.31
C MET A 188 -11.13 -2.71 -8.75
N ALA A 189 -12.41 -3.04 -8.97
CA ALA A 189 -12.98 -3.10 -10.32
C ALA A 189 -13.00 -1.71 -10.98
N SER A 190 -13.26 -0.64 -10.21
CA SER A 190 -13.14 0.74 -10.71
C SER A 190 -11.68 1.12 -11.00
N VAL A 191 -10.71 0.70 -10.19
CA VAL A 191 -9.28 0.89 -10.52
C VAL A 191 -8.92 0.21 -11.85
N GLU A 192 -9.35 -1.03 -12.03
CA GLU A 192 -9.14 -1.77 -13.29
C GLU A 192 -9.71 -1.01 -14.49
N GLN A 193 -10.96 -0.56 -14.40
CA GLN A 193 -11.62 0.11 -15.51
C GLN A 193 -11.03 1.48 -15.82
N HIS A 194 -10.79 2.28 -14.78
CA HIS A 194 -10.52 3.71 -14.96
C HIS A 194 -9.05 4.06 -14.88
N LEU A 195 -8.18 3.23 -14.31
CA LEU A 195 -6.78 3.58 -14.06
C LEU A 195 -5.77 2.63 -14.70
N VAL A 196 -6.15 1.40 -15.04
CA VAL A 196 -5.27 0.50 -15.80
C VAL A 196 -5.38 0.84 -17.29
N ARG A 197 -4.25 1.08 -17.94
CA ARG A 197 -4.14 1.43 -19.37
C ARG A 197 -3.28 0.42 -20.10
N PRO A 198 -3.81 -0.73 -20.56
CA PRO A 198 -3.01 -1.77 -21.21
C PRO A 198 -2.32 -1.31 -22.51
N ASP A 199 -2.92 -0.36 -23.22
CA ASP A 199 -2.44 0.22 -24.48
C ASP A 199 -1.12 1.00 -24.32
N THR A 200 -0.99 1.72 -23.22
CA THR A 200 0.24 2.44 -22.82
C THR A 200 1.06 1.62 -21.81
N GLY A 201 0.45 0.52 -21.34
CA GLY A 201 0.78 -0.32 -20.20
C GLY A 201 1.20 0.46 -18.94
N ALA A 202 0.43 1.49 -18.60
CA ALA A 202 0.56 2.25 -17.36
C ALA A 202 -0.60 1.93 -16.41
N VAL A 203 -0.38 2.13 -15.11
CA VAL A 203 -1.41 2.11 -14.06
C VAL A 203 -1.44 3.48 -13.41
N LEU A 204 -2.41 4.30 -13.81
CA LEU A 204 -2.48 5.72 -13.45
C LEU A 204 -2.77 5.90 -11.94
N LEU A 205 -2.23 6.98 -11.37
CA LEU A 205 -2.52 7.35 -9.98
C LEU A 205 -3.95 7.88 -9.84
N LEU A 206 -4.39 8.74 -10.77
CA LEU A 206 -5.71 9.35 -10.78
C LEU A 206 -6.17 9.63 -12.22
N ASP A 207 -7.47 9.78 -12.42
CA ASP A 207 -8.04 10.10 -13.74
C ASP A 207 -9.41 10.80 -13.58
N PRO A 208 -9.73 11.80 -14.44
CA PRO A 208 -8.82 12.55 -15.31
C PRO A 208 -7.76 13.34 -14.51
N PRO A 209 -6.62 13.75 -15.11
CA PRO A 209 -5.68 14.67 -14.47
C PRO A 209 -6.30 16.05 -14.22
N PHE A 210 -5.73 16.81 -13.28
CA PHE A 210 -6.04 18.22 -13.08
C PHE A 210 -5.45 19.07 -14.22
N ASP A 211 -6.22 20.00 -14.76
CA ASP A 211 -5.80 20.94 -15.81
C ASP A 211 -6.49 22.30 -15.63
N LYS A 212 -7.78 22.40 -16.00
CA LYS A 212 -8.54 23.66 -16.09
C LYS A 212 -9.74 23.73 -15.15
N GLY A 213 -9.99 22.67 -14.38
CA GLY A 213 -11.08 22.59 -13.42
C GLY A 213 -10.94 23.59 -12.29
N VAL A 214 -11.98 23.68 -11.46
CA VAL A 214 -12.06 24.65 -10.35
C VAL A 214 -11.38 24.16 -9.07
N LEU A 215 -11.08 22.86 -8.97
CA LEU A 215 -10.43 22.28 -7.79
C LEU A 215 -8.99 22.77 -7.69
N GLU A 216 -8.56 23.12 -6.47
CA GLU A 216 -7.23 23.67 -6.18
C GLU A 216 -6.47 22.79 -5.17
N PRO A 217 -6.09 21.55 -5.55
CA PRO A 217 -5.48 20.58 -4.64
C PRO A 217 -4.08 20.98 -4.15
N GLY A 218 -3.38 21.87 -4.86
CA GLY A 218 -2.01 22.24 -4.54
C GLY A 218 -1.11 22.21 -5.77
N TYR A 219 0.19 22.05 -5.55
CA TYR A 219 1.17 22.09 -6.64
C TYR A 219 1.06 20.93 -7.63
N ILE A 220 0.31 19.86 -7.31
CA ILE A 220 0.02 18.78 -8.27
C ILE A 220 -0.56 19.31 -9.58
N LYS A 221 -1.38 20.36 -9.53
CA LYS A 221 -1.96 21.03 -10.71
C LYS A 221 -0.94 21.85 -11.50
N GLY A 222 0.26 22.05 -10.94
CA GLY A 222 1.41 22.64 -11.63
C GLY A 222 2.14 21.66 -12.56
N TYR A 223 1.91 20.34 -12.41
CA TYR A 223 2.39 19.37 -13.38
C TYR A 223 1.51 19.33 -14.62
N VAL A 224 2.14 19.11 -15.78
CA VAL A 224 1.42 18.85 -17.03
C VAL A 224 0.53 17.61 -16.85
N PRO A 225 -0.71 17.61 -17.38
CA PRO A 225 -1.59 16.45 -17.35
C PRO A 225 -0.91 15.16 -17.84
N GLY A 226 -1.01 14.10 -17.03
CA GLY A 226 -0.40 12.79 -17.30
C GLY A 226 1.02 12.63 -16.78
N VAL A 227 1.57 13.58 -16.03
CA VAL A 227 2.96 13.53 -15.54
C VAL A 227 2.97 13.38 -14.01
N ARG A 228 3.83 12.47 -13.51
CA ARG A 228 4.00 12.18 -12.08
C ARG A 228 2.66 11.97 -11.36
N GLU A 229 2.40 12.71 -10.29
CA GLU A 229 1.19 12.60 -9.48
C GLU A 229 -0.07 13.08 -10.24
N ASN A 230 0.08 13.96 -11.23
CA ASN A 230 -1.06 14.52 -11.97
C ASN A 230 -1.50 13.60 -13.12
N GLY A 231 -2.04 12.43 -12.77
CA GLY A 231 -2.60 11.46 -13.72
C GLY A 231 -1.58 10.67 -14.53
N GLY A 232 -0.29 10.72 -14.15
CA GLY A 232 0.67 9.69 -14.54
C GLY A 232 0.50 8.43 -13.71
N GLN A 233 1.16 7.34 -14.11
CA GLN A 233 1.45 6.25 -13.17
C GLN A 233 2.49 6.77 -12.19
N TYR A 234 2.16 6.75 -10.91
CA TYR A 234 3.16 6.79 -9.85
C TYR A 234 3.40 5.34 -9.41
N THR A 235 4.55 4.77 -9.76
CA THR A 235 4.79 3.31 -9.71
C THR A 235 4.59 2.74 -8.31
N HIS A 236 4.88 3.51 -7.26
CA HIS A 236 4.59 3.09 -5.88
C HIS A 236 3.08 2.83 -5.66
N ALA A 237 2.20 3.72 -6.14
CA ALA A 237 0.75 3.50 -6.08
C ALA A 237 0.29 2.35 -6.99
N ALA A 238 0.89 2.19 -8.16
CA ALA A 238 0.63 1.05 -9.04
C ALA A 238 0.98 -0.29 -8.38
N VAL A 239 2.07 -0.34 -7.61
CA VAL A 239 2.43 -1.52 -6.81
C VAL A 239 1.37 -1.81 -5.76
N TRP A 240 0.88 -0.80 -5.03
CA TRP A 240 -0.21 -1.01 -4.07
C TRP A 240 -1.49 -1.53 -4.73
N ALA A 241 -1.83 -1.07 -5.93
CA ALA A 241 -2.96 -1.63 -6.68
C ALA A 241 -2.73 -3.12 -7.01
N GLY A 242 -1.51 -3.49 -7.41
CA GLY A 242 -1.12 -4.89 -7.63
C GLY A 242 -1.23 -5.74 -6.36
N MET A 243 -0.73 -5.23 -5.23
CA MET A 243 -0.84 -5.87 -3.92
C MET A 243 -2.31 -6.02 -3.49
N ALA A 244 -3.15 -5.03 -3.75
CA ALA A 244 -4.57 -5.07 -3.43
C ALA A 244 -5.32 -6.13 -4.26
N PHE A 245 -5.01 -6.29 -5.55
CA PHE A 245 -5.55 -7.41 -6.33
C PHE A 245 -5.07 -8.77 -5.79
N ALA A 246 -3.81 -8.86 -5.37
CA ALA A 246 -3.28 -10.08 -4.77
C ALA A 246 -3.99 -10.43 -3.45
N GLU A 247 -4.23 -9.44 -2.59
CA GLU A 247 -4.98 -9.59 -1.33
C GLU A 247 -6.44 -10.03 -1.57
N LEU A 248 -7.06 -9.58 -2.67
CA LEU A 248 -8.39 -10.07 -3.08
C LEU A 248 -8.38 -11.50 -3.62
N GLY A 249 -7.20 -12.09 -3.86
CA GLY A 249 -7.03 -13.38 -4.52
C GLY A 249 -7.13 -13.32 -6.04
N ASP A 250 -7.16 -12.13 -6.65
CA ASP A 250 -7.23 -11.93 -8.10
C ASP A 250 -5.84 -12.09 -8.74
N ASN A 251 -5.51 -13.37 -8.93
CA ASN A 251 -4.24 -13.80 -9.52
C ASN A 251 -3.94 -13.14 -10.87
N ALA A 252 -4.92 -13.17 -11.78
CA ALA A 252 -4.72 -12.74 -13.15
C ALA A 252 -4.39 -11.25 -13.21
N ARG A 253 -5.13 -10.41 -12.48
CA ARG A 253 -4.87 -8.97 -12.44
C ARG A 253 -3.57 -8.64 -11.71
N ALA A 254 -3.29 -9.30 -10.59
CA ALA A 254 -2.05 -9.05 -9.84
C ALA A 254 -0.80 -9.30 -10.70
N TRP A 255 -0.71 -10.47 -11.37
CA TRP A 255 0.43 -10.78 -12.25
C TRP A 255 0.49 -9.89 -13.49
N ARG A 256 -0.66 -9.53 -14.07
CA ARG A 256 -0.69 -8.60 -15.20
C ARG A 256 -0.14 -7.24 -14.80
N LEU A 257 -0.51 -6.71 -13.63
CA LEU A 257 0.04 -5.45 -13.13
C LEU A 257 1.55 -5.53 -12.91
N LEU A 258 2.06 -6.62 -12.31
CA LEU A 258 3.52 -6.83 -12.22
C LEU A 258 4.19 -6.77 -13.60
N ASN A 259 3.65 -7.49 -14.59
CA ASN A 259 4.20 -7.51 -15.94
C ASN A 259 4.17 -6.13 -16.62
N MET A 260 3.16 -5.31 -16.31
CA MET A 260 3.07 -3.93 -16.81
C MET A 260 4.11 -3.01 -16.16
N ILE A 261 4.40 -3.16 -14.87
CA ILE A 261 5.28 -2.22 -14.14
C ILE A 261 6.74 -2.68 -14.03
N ASN A 262 7.02 -3.98 -14.23
CA ASN A 262 8.36 -4.54 -14.11
C ASN A 262 9.25 -4.09 -15.28
N PRO A 263 10.27 -3.25 -15.06
CA PRO A 263 11.13 -2.71 -16.11
C PRO A 263 11.90 -3.79 -16.85
N ALA A 264 12.20 -4.92 -16.20
CA ALA A 264 12.89 -6.07 -16.79
C ALA A 264 11.92 -7.05 -17.47
N GLY A 265 10.61 -6.79 -17.43
CA GLY A 265 9.57 -7.66 -17.97
C GLY A 265 9.48 -7.63 -19.49
N HIS A 266 8.97 -8.73 -20.06
CA HIS A 266 8.78 -8.86 -21.51
C HIS A 266 7.88 -7.77 -22.11
N GLU A 267 6.86 -7.30 -21.38
CA GLU A 267 5.96 -6.25 -21.87
C GLU A 267 6.67 -4.90 -21.99
N VAL A 268 7.56 -4.56 -21.04
CA VAL A 268 8.39 -3.35 -21.13
C VAL A 268 9.38 -3.45 -22.29
N ALA A 269 10.00 -4.61 -22.47
CA ALA A 269 10.94 -4.83 -23.56
C ALA A 269 10.32 -4.59 -24.95
N LYS A 270 9.06 -4.99 -25.17
CA LYS A 270 8.33 -4.77 -26.43
C LYS A 270 8.10 -3.29 -26.74
N ARG A 271 8.06 -2.43 -25.72
CA ARG A 271 7.78 -1.00 -25.84
C ARG A 271 8.97 -0.11 -25.47
N ILE A 272 10.20 -0.64 -25.50
CA ILE A 272 11.39 0.06 -25.00
C ILE A 272 11.60 1.43 -25.67
N GLU A 273 11.29 1.55 -26.96
CA GLU A 273 11.33 2.81 -27.72
C GLU A 273 10.36 3.88 -27.19
N THR A 274 9.24 3.45 -26.59
CA THR A 274 8.30 4.32 -25.89
C THR A 274 8.72 4.51 -24.44
N TYR A 275 9.19 3.47 -23.75
CA TYR A 275 9.56 3.54 -22.33
C TYR A 275 10.73 4.49 -22.06
N LYS A 276 11.74 4.52 -22.94
CA LYS A 276 12.83 5.52 -22.97
C LYS A 276 13.69 5.67 -21.71
N VAL A 277 13.54 4.80 -20.72
CA VAL A 277 14.39 4.73 -19.52
C VAL A 277 14.94 3.31 -19.34
N GLU A 278 15.81 3.13 -18.35
CA GLU A 278 16.58 1.92 -18.14
C GLU A 278 15.71 0.70 -17.77
N PRO A 279 15.75 -0.42 -18.52
CA PRO A 279 14.91 -1.60 -18.28
C PRO A 279 15.44 -2.54 -17.18
N TYR A 280 16.17 -1.98 -16.21
CA TYR A 280 16.81 -2.74 -15.12
C TYR A 280 16.74 -2.03 -13.76
N VAL A 281 16.13 -0.84 -13.70
CA VAL A 281 15.80 -0.15 -12.45
C VAL A 281 14.35 0.32 -12.49
N MET A 282 13.73 0.43 -11.31
CA MET A 282 12.37 0.94 -11.22
C MET A 282 12.32 2.43 -11.57
N ALA A 283 11.38 2.80 -12.44
CA ALA A 283 10.94 4.19 -12.62
C ALA A 283 9.96 4.58 -11.51
N ALA A 284 10.09 5.80 -10.97
CA ALA A 284 9.12 6.33 -10.02
C ALA A 284 7.79 6.65 -10.70
N ASP A 285 7.85 7.11 -11.96
CA ASP A 285 6.65 7.43 -12.72
C ASP A 285 6.71 6.98 -14.19
N VAL A 286 5.52 6.81 -14.78
CA VAL A 286 5.32 6.56 -16.21
C VAL A 286 4.20 7.49 -16.68
N TYR A 287 4.43 8.23 -17.75
CA TYR A 287 3.49 9.26 -18.19
C TYR A 287 2.19 8.62 -18.72
N GLY A 288 1.05 9.22 -18.38
CA GLY A 288 -0.29 8.70 -18.68
C GLY A 288 -0.96 9.28 -19.93
N THR A 289 -0.53 10.45 -20.42
CA THR A 289 -1.25 11.20 -21.47
C THR A 289 -0.42 11.37 -22.76
N PRO A 290 -1.05 11.30 -23.95
CA PRO A 290 -0.40 11.63 -25.22
C PRO A 290 0.23 13.04 -25.24
N PRO A 291 1.30 13.26 -26.02
CA PRO A 291 1.98 12.33 -26.91
C PRO A 291 3.11 11.53 -26.22
N HIS A 292 3.12 11.49 -24.89
CA HIS A 292 4.21 10.94 -24.11
C HIS A 292 3.82 9.71 -23.27
N ALA A 293 2.58 9.26 -23.40
CA ALA A 293 2.05 8.11 -22.69
C ALA A 293 2.96 6.88 -22.82
N GLY A 294 3.22 6.21 -21.70
CA GLY A 294 4.09 5.04 -21.60
C GLY A 294 5.59 5.34 -21.45
N ARG A 295 6.02 6.62 -21.52
CA ARG A 295 7.42 7.01 -21.22
C ARG A 295 7.67 6.94 -19.72
N GLY A 296 8.77 6.31 -19.33
CA GLY A 296 9.27 6.38 -17.97
C GLY A 296 9.80 7.77 -17.62
N GLY A 297 9.64 8.15 -16.37
CA GLY A 297 10.22 9.31 -15.72
C GLY A 297 10.96 8.90 -14.44
N TRP A 298 11.79 9.81 -13.92
CA TRP A 298 12.49 9.73 -12.64
C TRP A 298 12.90 8.30 -12.21
N THR A 299 14.08 7.85 -12.63
CA THR A 299 14.58 6.51 -12.30
C THR A 299 15.45 6.50 -11.04
N TRP A 300 15.78 5.29 -10.57
CA TRP A 300 16.68 4.99 -9.45
C TRP A 300 16.16 5.36 -8.06
N TYR A 301 15.96 6.65 -7.78
CA TYR A 301 15.65 7.12 -6.44
C TYR A 301 14.14 7.10 -6.19
N THR A 302 13.62 5.94 -5.78
CA THR A 302 12.18 5.78 -5.50
C THR A 302 11.90 4.68 -4.49
N GLY A 303 10.90 4.92 -3.63
CA GLY A 303 10.35 3.90 -2.74
C GLY A 303 9.67 2.73 -3.49
N SER A 304 9.37 2.89 -4.78
CA SER A 304 8.78 1.83 -5.61
C SER A 304 9.61 0.55 -5.59
N ALA A 305 10.94 0.61 -5.54
CA ALA A 305 11.79 -0.59 -5.52
C ALA A 305 11.51 -1.48 -4.30
N GLY A 306 11.43 -0.88 -3.11
CA GLY A 306 11.13 -1.62 -1.87
C GLY A 306 9.73 -2.24 -1.89
N TRP A 307 8.74 -1.49 -2.37
CA TRP A 307 7.37 -2.00 -2.48
C TRP A 307 7.22 -3.07 -3.57
N THR A 308 7.88 -2.93 -4.72
CA THR A 308 7.86 -3.97 -5.76
C THR A 308 8.50 -5.26 -5.25
N TYR A 309 9.59 -5.16 -4.47
CA TYR A 309 10.18 -6.34 -3.84
C TYR A 309 9.18 -7.05 -2.92
N ARG A 310 8.48 -6.31 -2.05
CA ARG A 310 7.43 -6.86 -1.17
C ARG A 310 6.25 -7.41 -1.97
N PHE A 311 5.81 -6.73 -3.02
CA PHE A 311 4.74 -7.23 -3.89
C PHE A 311 5.09 -8.59 -4.49
N ILE A 312 6.31 -8.73 -5.03
CA ILE A 312 6.77 -10.01 -5.59
C ILE A 312 6.90 -11.07 -4.49
N VAL A 313 7.64 -10.79 -3.42
CA VAL A 313 8.02 -11.80 -2.42
C VAL A 313 6.85 -12.14 -1.49
N GLU A 314 6.18 -11.14 -0.93
CA GLU A 314 5.14 -11.31 0.09
C GLU A 314 3.76 -11.57 -0.51
N SER A 315 3.39 -10.87 -1.59
CA SER A 315 2.03 -10.97 -2.14
C SER A 315 1.88 -12.02 -3.26
N LEU A 316 2.86 -12.14 -4.15
CA LEU A 316 2.77 -13.08 -5.29
C LEU A 316 3.39 -14.44 -4.96
N LEU A 317 4.64 -14.45 -4.49
CA LEU A 317 5.27 -15.67 -4.02
C LEU A 317 4.71 -16.10 -2.66
N GLY A 318 4.14 -15.18 -1.87
CA GLY A 318 3.40 -15.53 -0.66
C GLY A 318 4.29 -15.83 0.55
N LEU A 319 5.54 -15.35 0.57
CA LEU A 319 6.45 -15.57 1.69
C LEU A 319 6.16 -14.57 2.80
N GLN A 320 5.70 -15.05 3.94
CA GLN A 320 5.42 -14.23 5.11
C GLN A 320 6.14 -14.77 6.33
N ARG A 321 7.03 -13.97 6.92
CA ARG A 321 7.77 -14.34 8.12
C ARG A 321 7.20 -13.62 9.33
N VAL A 322 6.95 -14.38 10.40
CA VAL A 322 6.59 -13.90 11.73
C VAL A 322 7.55 -14.52 12.74
N GLY A 323 8.51 -13.74 13.24
CA GLY A 323 9.58 -14.24 14.10
C GLY A 323 10.38 -15.37 13.44
N THR A 324 10.29 -16.58 13.99
CA THR A 324 10.91 -17.80 13.45
C THR A 324 9.97 -18.59 12.53
N SER A 325 8.71 -18.18 12.38
CA SER A 325 7.74 -18.89 11.56
C SER A 325 7.71 -18.32 10.14
N LEU A 326 7.80 -19.18 9.14
CA LEU A 326 7.69 -18.83 7.72
C LEU A 326 6.45 -19.49 7.11
N HIS A 327 5.47 -18.66 6.77
CA HIS A 327 4.28 -19.02 6.02
C HIS A 327 4.54 -18.85 4.52
N ILE A 328 3.98 -19.77 3.72
CA ILE A 328 4.17 -19.80 2.27
C ILE A 328 2.81 -20.03 1.60
N GLU A 329 2.18 -18.93 1.18
CA GLU A 329 0.85 -18.93 0.58
C GLU A 329 0.87 -18.24 -0.80
N PRO A 330 1.44 -18.88 -1.83
CA PRO A 330 1.63 -18.23 -3.11
C PRO A 330 0.31 -17.93 -3.81
N LEU A 331 0.34 -16.87 -4.61
CA LEU A 331 -0.62 -16.58 -5.66
C LEU A 331 0.03 -16.97 -6.99
N LEU A 332 0.18 -18.28 -7.25
CA LEU A 332 0.90 -18.79 -8.44
C LEU A 332 0.23 -18.40 -9.75
N ALA A 333 0.96 -17.79 -10.68
CA ALA A 333 0.44 -17.49 -12.02
C ALA A 333 -0.19 -18.73 -12.69
N GLN A 334 -1.22 -18.54 -13.50
CA GLN A 334 -1.90 -19.63 -14.18
C GLN A 334 -0.92 -20.43 -15.05
N GLY A 335 -0.93 -21.76 -14.90
CA GLY A 335 -0.08 -22.67 -15.67
C GLY A 335 1.38 -22.76 -15.18
N TRP A 336 1.75 -22.03 -14.12
CA TRP A 336 3.10 -22.11 -13.57
C TRP A 336 3.28 -23.43 -12.79
N PRO A 337 4.32 -24.23 -13.09
CA PRO A 337 4.53 -25.53 -12.44
C PRO A 337 4.99 -25.40 -10.98
N GLY A 338 5.22 -24.19 -10.51
CA GLY A 338 5.85 -23.92 -9.22
C GLY A 338 7.11 -23.06 -9.38
N TYR A 339 7.80 -22.86 -8.27
CA TYR A 339 9.08 -22.15 -8.22
C TYR A 339 9.97 -22.70 -7.11
N THR A 340 11.28 -22.43 -7.20
CA THR A 340 12.25 -22.74 -6.15
C THR A 340 12.82 -21.44 -5.60
N LEU A 341 12.96 -21.38 -4.28
CA LEU A 341 13.56 -20.26 -3.57
C LEU A 341 14.64 -20.78 -2.62
N HIS A 342 15.74 -20.04 -2.52
CA HIS A 342 16.78 -20.30 -1.53
C HIS A 342 16.64 -19.24 -0.44
N TYR A 343 16.15 -19.64 0.73
CA TYR A 343 15.90 -18.74 1.84
C TYR A 343 16.96 -18.93 2.91
N ARG A 344 17.62 -17.84 3.32
CA ARG A 344 18.63 -17.86 4.37
C ARG A 344 18.07 -17.29 5.68
N TYR A 345 18.14 -18.08 6.75
CA TYR A 345 17.82 -17.67 8.11
C TYR A 345 19.07 -17.83 8.98
N GLY A 346 19.69 -16.72 9.39
CA GLY A 346 20.99 -16.78 10.05
C GLY A 346 22.07 -17.39 9.14
N ALA A 347 22.71 -18.46 9.60
CA ALA A 347 23.65 -19.29 8.86
C ALA A 347 22.97 -20.46 8.12
N THR A 348 21.74 -20.84 8.47
CA THR A 348 20.99 -21.96 7.83
C THR A 348 20.39 -21.56 6.49
N THR A 349 20.44 -22.47 5.52
CA THR A 349 19.85 -22.30 4.18
C THR A 349 18.71 -23.29 3.95
N TYR A 350 17.55 -22.79 3.57
CA TYR A 350 16.38 -23.57 3.18
C TYR A 350 16.22 -23.55 1.67
N HIS A 351 16.25 -24.72 1.05
CA HIS A 351 15.95 -24.95 -0.36
C HIS A 351 14.47 -25.29 -0.46
N ILE A 352 13.65 -24.27 -0.71
CA ILE A 352 12.20 -24.42 -0.70
C ILE A 352 11.69 -24.52 -2.13
N GLU A 353 11.14 -25.69 -2.45
CA GLU A 353 10.42 -25.93 -3.68
C GLU A 353 8.91 -25.78 -3.42
N VAL A 354 8.26 -24.96 -4.24
CA VAL A 354 6.83 -24.67 -4.15
C VAL A 354 6.16 -25.19 -5.41
N ARG A 355 5.17 -26.05 -5.28
CA ARG A 355 4.42 -26.65 -6.40
C ARG A 355 2.90 -26.49 -6.21
N PRO A 356 2.12 -26.41 -7.29
CA PRO A 356 0.67 -26.53 -7.20
C PRO A 356 0.32 -27.96 -6.75
N GLY A 357 -0.59 -28.07 -5.79
CA GLY A 357 -1.13 -29.35 -5.33
C GLY A 357 -2.43 -29.73 -6.03
N THR A 358 -2.88 -30.95 -5.75
CA THR A 358 -4.17 -31.50 -6.18
C THR A 358 -5.19 -31.59 -5.05
N THR A 359 -4.75 -31.29 -3.82
CA THR A 359 -5.54 -31.33 -2.59
C THR A 359 -6.01 -29.93 -2.20
N ILE A 360 -7.04 -29.84 -1.36
CA ILE A 360 -7.52 -28.56 -0.82
C ILE A 360 -6.71 -28.06 0.39
N THR A 361 -5.75 -28.86 0.87
CA THR A 361 -4.90 -28.56 2.01
C THR A 361 -3.47 -28.25 1.57
N LEU A 362 -2.86 -27.26 2.22
CA LEU A 362 -1.42 -27.02 2.17
C LEU A 362 -0.70 -28.22 2.81
N ALA A 363 0.39 -28.66 2.19
CA ALA A 363 1.28 -29.66 2.76
C ALA A 363 2.73 -29.17 2.68
N ILE A 364 3.44 -29.23 3.82
CA ILE A 364 4.85 -28.84 3.92
C ILE A 364 5.64 -30.08 4.34
N MET A 365 6.66 -30.45 3.57
CA MET A 365 7.63 -31.46 3.98
C MET A 365 8.97 -30.79 4.28
N LEU A 366 9.60 -31.14 5.39
CA LEU A 366 10.95 -30.72 5.77
C LEU A 366 11.83 -31.97 5.85
N ASP A 367 12.88 -32.02 5.03
CA ASP A 367 13.85 -33.13 4.96
C ASP A 367 13.20 -34.51 4.80
N GLY A 368 12.07 -34.56 4.08
CA GLY A 368 11.31 -35.78 3.81
C GLY A 368 10.19 -36.08 4.82
N GLU A 369 10.09 -35.33 5.91
CA GLU A 369 9.04 -35.49 6.92
C GLU A 369 7.90 -34.50 6.70
N LEU A 370 6.66 -34.99 6.69
CA LEU A 370 5.46 -34.14 6.57
C LEU A 370 5.23 -33.38 7.87
N LEU A 371 5.17 -32.05 7.78
CA LEU A 371 4.78 -31.19 8.88
C LEU A 371 3.25 -31.17 9.02
N GLY A 372 2.75 -31.33 10.23
CA GLY A 372 1.31 -31.25 10.56
C GLY A 372 0.78 -29.82 10.76
N GLN A 373 1.55 -28.82 10.34
CA GLN A 373 1.30 -27.39 10.55
C GLN A 373 1.42 -26.65 9.21
N ASP A 374 0.84 -25.46 9.14
CA ASP A 374 0.76 -24.60 7.95
C ASP A 374 1.94 -23.63 7.80
N ALA A 375 2.92 -23.71 8.71
CA ALA A 375 4.11 -22.87 8.70
C ALA A 375 5.40 -23.67 8.92
N LEU A 376 6.47 -23.25 8.27
CA LEU A 376 7.82 -23.77 8.52
C LEU A 376 8.42 -23.05 9.73
N GLN A 377 8.87 -23.80 10.73
CA GLN A 377 9.66 -23.22 11.82
C GLN A 377 11.13 -23.16 11.41
N LEU A 378 11.67 -21.94 11.39
CA LEU A 378 13.05 -21.66 11.05
C LEU A 378 13.95 -21.89 12.27
N SER A 379 15.09 -22.52 12.02
CA SER A 379 16.19 -22.76 12.96
C SER A 379 17.49 -22.24 12.36
N ASP A 380 18.38 -21.73 13.20
CA ASP A 380 19.72 -21.30 12.81
C ASP A 380 20.76 -22.32 13.33
N ASP A 381 20.70 -23.53 12.77
CA ASP A 381 21.57 -24.67 13.11
C ASP A 381 22.81 -24.79 12.21
N GLY A 382 22.92 -23.93 11.19
CA GLY A 382 24.00 -23.90 10.21
C GLY A 382 23.90 -24.96 9.09
N ASN A 383 22.82 -25.74 9.02
CA ASN A 383 22.65 -26.80 8.03
C ASN A 383 21.94 -26.31 6.74
N GLU A 384 21.84 -27.21 5.77
CA GLU A 384 20.96 -27.06 4.61
C GLU A 384 19.72 -27.94 4.80
N HIS A 385 18.54 -27.36 4.58
CA HIS A 385 17.26 -28.06 4.67
C HIS A 385 16.56 -28.08 3.31
N GLN A 386 15.93 -29.21 2.97
CA GLN A 386 15.07 -29.35 1.81
C GLN A 386 13.62 -29.21 2.23
N VAL A 387 12.90 -28.30 1.60
CA VAL A 387 11.49 -28.06 1.90
C VAL A 387 10.66 -28.21 0.63
N LEU A 388 9.61 -29.02 0.70
CA LEU A 388 8.61 -29.11 -0.37
C LEU A 388 7.29 -28.56 0.14
N VAL A 389 6.80 -27.51 -0.50
CA VAL A 389 5.49 -26.91 -0.26
C VAL A 389 4.57 -27.28 -1.41
N THR A 390 3.50 -28.00 -1.08
CA THR A 390 2.44 -28.35 -2.03
C THR A 390 1.22 -27.49 -1.73
N CYS A 391 0.93 -26.55 -2.62
CA CYS A 391 -0.11 -25.54 -2.43
C CYS A 391 -1.50 -26.14 -2.59
N PRO A 392 -2.51 -25.67 -1.84
CA PRO A 392 -3.88 -26.13 -2.04
C PRO A 392 -4.39 -25.73 -3.43
N VAL A 393 -5.29 -26.55 -4.00
CA VAL A 393 -6.12 -26.16 -5.14
C VAL A 393 -7.01 -25.02 -4.67
N LYS A 394 -6.65 -23.79 -5.02
CA LYS A 394 -7.55 -22.65 -4.82
C LYS A 394 -8.75 -22.87 -5.75
N ALA A 395 -9.95 -22.96 -5.18
CA ALA A 395 -11.18 -22.96 -5.96
C ALA A 395 -11.11 -21.79 -6.94
N HIS A 396 -11.40 -22.02 -8.23
CA HIS A 396 -11.53 -20.93 -9.20
C HIS A 396 -12.48 -19.89 -8.60
N GLN A 397 -11.93 -18.76 -8.16
CA GLN A 397 -12.76 -17.62 -7.86
C GLN A 397 -13.40 -17.24 -9.20
N PRO A 398 -14.74 -17.13 -9.29
CA PRO A 398 -15.36 -16.74 -10.53
C PRO A 398 -14.71 -15.43 -10.99
N GLU A 399 -14.40 -15.34 -12.29
CA GLU A 399 -13.97 -14.09 -12.90
C GLU A 399 -14.89 -12.99 -12.36
N ILE A 400 -14.29 -11.99 -11.73
CA ILE A 400 -15.04 -10.81 -11.26
C ILE A 400 -15.74 -10.28 -12.50
N GLN A 401 -17.06 -10.50 -12.59
CA GLN A 401 -17.88 -9.93 -13.66
C GLN A 401 -17.52 -8.45 -13.72
N GLY A 402 -17.07 -8.01 -14.91
CA GLY A 402 -16.62 -6.66 -15.12
C GLY A 402 -17.64 -5.65 -14.58
N TYR A 403 -17.13 -4.49 -14.17
CA TYR A 403 -17.90 -3.37 -13.66
C TYR A 403 -19.31 -3.28 -14.23
N ASP A 404 -20.30 -3.36 -13.35
CA ASP A 404 -21.70 -3.28 -13.73
C ASP A 404 -22.01 -1.84 -14.18
N ARG A 405 -22.15 -1.64 -15.50
CA ARG A 405 -22.47 -0.35 -16.12
C ARG A 405 -23.80 0.25 -15.64
N THR A 406 -24.64 -0.52 -14.93
CA THR A 406 -25.83 0.04 -14.28
C THR A 406 -25.48 1.00 -13.14
N VAL A 407 -24.31 0.84 -12.50
CA VAL A 407 -23.83 1.75 -11.44
C VAL A 407 -23.50 3.14 -11.99
N GLU A 408 -22.89 3.24 -13.18
CA GLU A 408 -22.69 4.53 -13.88
C GLU A 408 -24.03 5.19 -14.22
N ALA A 409 -25.00 4.41 -14.71
CA ALA A 409 -26.31 4.92 -15.10
C ALA A 409 -27.18 5.39 -13.92
N ASP A 410 -26.93 4.89 -12.71
CA ASP A 410 -27.60 5.33 -11.48
C ASP A 410 -26.91 6.53 -10.82
N LEU A 411 -25.61 6.75 -11.09
CA LEU A 411 -24.86 7.93 -10.63
C LEU A 411 -25.08 9.15 -11.54
N GLU A 412 -25.40 8.94 -12.83
CA GLU A 412 -25.74 10.02 -13.78
C GLU A 412 -27.19 10.53 -13.67
N ARG A 413 -28.06 9.83 -12.92
CA ARG A 413 -29.46 10.22 -12.66
C ARG A 413 -29.61 10.96 -11.34
#